data_AF-A0A497EH06-F1
#
_entry.id   AF-A0A497EH06-F1
#
_cell.length_a   1.000
_cell.length_b   1.000
_cell.length_c   1.000
_cell.angle_alpha   90.00
_cell.angle_beta   90.00
_cell.angle_gamma   90.00
#
_symmetry.space_group_name_H-M   'P 1'
#
loop_
_entity.id
_entity.type
_entity.pdbx_description
1 polymer ?
#
loop_
_entity_poly.entity_id
_entity_poly.type
_entity_poly.pdbx_seq_one_letter_code
_entity_poly.pdbx_strand_id
1 'polypeptide(L)'
;MKDSSFYETLGVEQGASEGEIRSAFRRLAKQSHPDRLEGEERQRAEKDFQAITEAFNVLTRPDQREKYDKEISQGVSSVGGMDPQEISKRLAAKGAQSFKEGRNTEAIDLLRQSLDHDEGQARAHYFLGLALSKLVGKGRDGLRHLERATQLEPDNSTMKAETAAAFLNAGMKSRAERLASEVLGLDPTNAKATLIIEQIQAPDRRGRRGSAKG
;
A
#
# COMPACT_ATOMS: atom_id res chain seq x y z
N MET A 1 9.77 -14.55 15.40
CA MET A 1 9.38 -15.37 16.57
C MET A 1 7.95 -14.99 16.89
N LYS A 2 7.07 -15.98 17.07
CA LYS A 2 5.62 -15.77 17.18
C LYS A 2 5.33 -15.53 18.67
N ASP A 3 5.10 -14.28 19.05
CA ASP A 3 4.57 -13.96 20.39
C ASP A 3 3.21 -14.64 20.49
N SER A 4 3.17 -15.79 21.17
CA SER A 4 1.96 -16.61 21.26
C SER A 4 1.08 -16.04 22.36
N SER A 5 -0.16 -15.70 22.02
CA SER A 5 -1.12 -15.20 23.01
C SER A 5 -1.41 -16.26 24.08
N PHE A 6 -1.86 -15.87 25.27
CA PHE A 6 -2.28 -16.80 26.33
C PHE A 6 -3.40 -17.74 25.87
N TYR A 7 -4.24 -17.29 24.94
CA TYR A 7 -5.24 -18.13 24.27
C TYR A 7 -4.58 -19.23 23.41
N GLU A 8 -3.56 -18.88 22.61
CA GLU A 8 -2.76 -19.86 21.86
C GLU A 8 -1.99 -20.81 22.79
N THR A 9 -1.44 -20.32 23.91
CA THR A 9 -0.76 -21.15 24.92
C THR A 9 -1.67 -22.24 25.49
N LEU A 10 -2.94 -21.92 25.73
CA LEU A 10 -3.94 -22.92 26.17
C LEU A 10 -4.58 -23.70 25.01
N GLY A 11 -4.36 -23.26 23.76
CA GLY A 11 -4.99 -23.84 22.57
C GLY A 11 -6.51 -23.66 22.55
N VAL A 12 -6.99 -22.49 22.96
CA VAL A 12 -8.42 -22.12 22.98
C VAL A 12 -8.65 -20.82 22.21
N GLU A 13 -9.88 -20.58 21.75
CA GLU A 13 -10.22 -19.36 21.02
C GLU A 13 -10.40 -18.13 21.93
N GLN A 14 -10.17 -16.94 21.37
CA GLN A 14 -10.44 -15.67 22.03
C GLN A 14 -11.96 -15.47 22.13
N GLY A 15 -12.52 -15.85 23.28
CA GLY A 15 -13.98 -15.97 23.48
C GLY A 15 -14.36 -17.23 24.26
N ALA A 16 -13.41 -18.15 24.44
CA ALA A 16 -13.60 -19.35 25.25
C ALA A 16 -14.19 -19.03 26.62
N SER A 17 -15.17 -19.83 27.01
CA SER A 17 -15.77 -19.81 28.32
C SER A 17 -14.75 -20.23 29.38
N GLU A 18 -15.00 -19.85 30.63
CA GLU A 18 -14.16 -20.27 31.75
C GLU A 18 -14.09 -21.80 31.87
N GLY A 19 -15.18 -22.50 31.52
CA GLY A 19 -15.24 -23.96 31.47
C GLY A 19 -14.25 -24.57 30.47
N GLU A 20 -14.16 -23.98 29.27
CA GLU A 20 -13.22 -24.40 28.22
C GLU A 20 -11.77 -24.13 28.61
N ILE A 21 -11.49 -22.95 29.18
CA ILE A 21 -10.16 -22.57 29.69
C ILE A 21 -9.69 -23.56 30.78
N ARG A 22 -10.56 -23.87 31.75
CA ARG A 22 -10.26 -24.86 32.81
C ARG A 22 -10.08 -26.27 32.25
N SER A 23 -10.83 -26.64 31.21
CA SER A 23 -10.69 -27.94 30.55
C SER A 23 -9.35 -28.07 29.83
N ALA A 24 -8.96 -27.03 29.08
CA ALA A 24 -7.70 -26.96 28.38
C ALA A 24 -6.50 -27.02 29.33
N PHE A 25 -6.53 -26.25 30.43
CA PHE A 25 -5.50 -26.28 31.46
C PHE A 25 -5.30 -27.69 32.06
N ARG A 26 -6.39 -28.37 32.44
CA ARG A 26 -6.30 -29.75 32.98
C ARG A 26 -5.67 -30.73 32.00
N ARG A 27 -6.02 -30.61 30.71
CA ARG A 27 -5.45 -31.45 29.65
C ARG A 27 -3.94 -31.22 29.50
N LEU A 28 -3.53 -29.95 29.44
CA LEU A 28 -2.14 -29.56 29.26
C LEU A 28 -1.29 -29.86 30.50
N ALA A 29 -1.79 -29.58 31.70
CA ALA A 29 -1.11 -29.90 32.96
C ALA A 29 -0.79 -31.40 33.10
N LYS A 30 -1.68 -32.27 32.60
CA LYS A 30 -1.45 -33.73 32.58
C LYS A 30 -0.40 -34.14 31.54
N GLN A 31 -0.26 -33.41 30.45
CA GLN A 31 0.70 -33.66 29.37
C GLN A 31 2.11 -33.16 29.73
N SER A 32 2.20 -32.01 30.41
CA SER A 32 3.45 -31.36 30.79
C SER A 32 3.95 -31.75 32.19
N HIS A 33 3.47 -32.86 32.78
CA HIS A 33 3.83 -33.22 34.14
C HIS A 33 5.28 -33.75 34.23
N PRO A 34 6.19 -33.11 34.98
CA PRO A 34 7.62 -33.40 34.96
C PRO A 34 8.01 -34.74 35.59
N ASP A 35 7.14 -35.38 36.39
CA ASP A 35 7.39 -36.71 37.00
C ASP A 35 7.63 -37.83 35.99
N ARG A 36 7.36 -37.61 34.70
CA ARG A 36 7.50 -38.64 33.67
C ARG A 36 8.61 -38.36 32.66
N LEU A 37 9.40 -37.30 32.86
CA LEU A 37 10.35 -36.78 31.88
C LEU A 37 11.74 -36.58 32.49
N GLU A 38 12.79 -36.86 31.72
CA GLU A 38 14.20 -36.70 32.15
C GLU A 38 14.96 -35.75 31.21
N GLY A 39 16.09 -35.21 31.69
CA GLY A 39 17.00 -34.39 30.87
C GLY A 39 16.38 -33.11 30.31
N GLU A 40 16.63 -32.82 29.03
CA GLU A 40 16.13 -31.61 28.35
C GLU A 40 14.61 -31.58 28.23
N GLU A 41 13.95 -32.74 28.19
CA GLU A 41 12.49 -32.83 28.08
C GLU A 41 11.82 -32.34 29.36
N ARG A 42 12.42 -32.57 30.53
CA ARG A 42 11.96 -32.04 31.81
C ARG A 42 12.03 -30.51 31.85
N GLN A 43 13.13 -29.93 31.37
CA GLN A 43 13.30 -28.47 31.36
C GLN A 43 12.33 -27.78 30.40
N ARG A 44 12.02 -28.40 29.25
CA ARG A 44 10.98 -27.92 28.33
C ARG A 44 9.60 -28.02 28.96
N ALA A 45 9.27 -29.17 29.56
CA ALA A 45 7.99 -29.38 30.23
C ALA A 45 7.77 -28.40 31.40
N GLU A 46 8.82 -28.05 32.15
CA GLU A 46 8.73 -27.05 33.23
C GLU A 46 8.43 -25.64 32.70
N LYS A 47 9.10 -25.22 31.62
CA LYS A 47 8.83 -23.93 30.96
C LYS A 47 7.43 -23.88 30.36
N ASP A 48 7.02 -24.94 29.68
CA ASP A 48 5.68 -25.05 29.08
C ASP A 48 4.62 -25.02 30.19
N PHE A 49 4.82 -25.76 31.28
CA PHE A 49 3.91 -25.78 32.41
C PHE A 49 3.80 -24.40 33.08
N GLN A 50 4.90 -23.67 33.20
CA GLN A 50 4.90 -22.31 33.72
C GLN A 50 4.08 -21.37 32.83
N ALA A 51 4.30 -21.40 31.51
CA ALA A 51 3.55 -20.59 30.54
C ALA A 51 2.04 -20.92 30.53
N ILE A 52 1.70 -22.21 30.58
CA ILE A 52 0.31 -22.70 30.68
C ILE A 52 -0.35 -22.21 31.97
N THR A 53 0.37 -22.22 33.09
CA THR A 53 -0.13 -21.77 34.38
C THR A 53 -0.36 -20.27 34.41
N GLU A 54 0.56 -19.49 33.86
CA GLU A 54 0.43 -18.04 33.73
C GLU A 54 -0.78 -17.66 32.87
N ALA A 55 -0.91 -18.27 31.68
CA ALA A 55 -2.04 -18.08 30.80
C ALA A 55 -3.38 -18.41 31.49
N PHE A 56 -3.44 -19.53 32.21
CA PHE A 56 -4.62 -19.93 32.97
C PHE A 56 -4.99 -18.90 34.06
N ASN A 57 -4.02 -18.43 34.83
CA ASN A 57 -4.25 -17.47 35.92
C ASN A 57 -4.79 -16.14 35.43
N VAL A 58 -4.30 -15.66 34.28
CA VAL A 58 -4.78 -14.41 33.66
C VAL A 58 -6.16 -14.61 33.06
N LEU A 59 -6.39 -15.68 32.30
CA LEU A 59 -7.63 -15.89 31.55
C LEU A 59 -8.84 -16.35 32.40
N THR A 60 -8.61 -16.89 33.60
CA THR A 60 -9.71 -17.27 34.52
C THR A 60 -10.17 -16.14 35.42
N ARG A 61 -9.41 -15.04 35.55
CA ARG A 61 -9.77 -13.90 36.37
C ARG A 61 -10.42 -12.80 35.50
N PRO A 62 -11.71 -12.46 35.69
CA PRO A 62 -12.39 -11.50 34.83
C PRO A 62 -11.63 -10.18 34.63
N ASP A 63 -11.20 -9.55 35.73
CA ASP A 63 -10.47 -8.27 35.68
C ASP A 63 -9.12 -8.36 34.96
N GLN A 64 -8.43 -9.52 35.05
CA GLN A 64 -7.15 -9.71 34.40
C GLN A 64 -7.32 -10.07 32.93
N ARG A 65 -8.32 -10.90 32.61
CA ARG A 65 -8.71 -11.22 31.25
C ARG A 65 -9.14 -9.96 30.50
N GLU A 66 -9.94 -9.10 31.11
CA GLU A 66 -10.35 -7.84 30.49
C GLU A 66 -9.15 -6.93 30.21
N LYS A 67 -8.24 -6.78 31.17
CA LYS A 67 -7.00 -6.01 30.97
C LYS A 67 -6.14 -6.60 29.87
N TYR A 68 -5.97 -7.92 29.87
CA TYR A 68 -5.21 -8.65 28.86
C TYR A 68 -5.85 -8.53 27.47
N ASP A 69 -7.17 -8.68 27.36
CA ASP A 69 -7.92 -8.50 26.12
C ASP A 69 -7.83 -7.06 25.64
N LYS A 70 -7.80 -6.08 26.56
CA LYS A 70 -7.58 -4.67 26.22
C LYS A 70 -6.16 -4.43 25.74
N GLU A 71 -5.15 -4.99 26.39
CA GLU A 71 -3.74 -4.93 25.96
C GLU A 71 -3.53 -5.63 24.62
N ILE A 72 -4.17 -6.77 24.39
CA ILE A 72 -4.23 -7.39 23.07
C ILE A 72 -4.93 -6.43 22.11
N SER A 73 -6.09 -5.85 22.41
CA SER A 73 -6.79 -4.98 21.45
C SER A 73 -5.98 -3.71 21.10
N GLN A 74 -5.28 -3.13 22.08
CA GLN A 74 -4.43 -1.95 21.93
C GLN A 74 -3.07 -2.30 21.30
N GLY A 75 -2.55 -3.49 21.59
CA GLY A 75 -1.33 -4.05 21.01
C GLY A 75 -1.55 -4.61 19.60
N VAL A 76 -2.72 -5.16 19.29
CA VAL A 76 -3.17 -5.62 17.97
C VAL A 76 -3.49 -4.43 17.08
N SER A 77 -3.85 -3.27 17.65
CA SER A 77 -3.81 -1.99 16.93
C SER A 77 -2.38 -1.59 16.49
N SER A 78 -1.34 -2.25 17.02
CA SER A 78 0.07 -2.06 16.65
C SER A 78 0.79 -3.31 16.08
N VAL A 79 0.20 -4.51 16.13
CA VAL A 79 0.89 -5.79 15.77
C VAL A 79 0.15 -6.61 14.69
N GLY A 80 -1.03 -6.20 14.24
CA GLY A 80 -1.54 -6.64 12.93
C GLY A 80 -0.96 -5.72 11.86
N GLY A 81 -0.11 -6.26 10.95
CA GLY A 81 0.57 -5.50 9.90
C GLY A 81 -0.34 -4.44 9.27
N MET A 82 0.17 -3.21 9.21
CA MET A 82 -0.52 -2.06 8.64
C MET A 82 -1.28 -2.47 7.36
N ASP A 83 -2.55 -2.10 7.27
CA ASP A 83 -3.42 -2.36 6.12
C ASP A 83 -2.63 -2.16 4.82
N PRO A 84 -2.55 -3.15 3.90
CA PRO A 84 -1.71 -3.04 2.69
C PRO A 84 -1.96 -1.75 1.89
N GLN A 85 -3.21 -1.28 1.88
CA GLN A 85 -3.60 -0.01 1.26
C GLN A 85 -3.01 1.19 2.00
N GLU A 86 -2.98 1.17 3.34
CA GLU A 86 -2.33 2.22 4.14
C GLU A 86 -0.79 2.18 4.00
N ILE A 87 -0.18 0.99 3.91
CA ILE A 87 1.25 0.84 3.59
C ILE A 87 1.51 1.47 2.21
N SER A 88 0.73 1.07 1.21
CA SER A 88 0.85 1.57 -0.16
C SER A 88 0.72 3.10 -0.21
N LYS A 89 -0.31 3.66 0.44
CA LYS A 89 -0.55 5.10 0.50
C LYS A 89 0.63 5.86 1.12
N ARG A 90 1.22 5.34 2.21
CA ARG A 90 2.40 5.94 2.85
C ARG A 90 3.64 5.87 1.96
N LEU A 91 3.88 4.73 1.32
CA LEU A 91 4.98 4.56 0.37
C LEU A 91 4.82 5.47 -0.85
N ALA A 92 3.61 5.58 -1.41
CA ALA A 92 3.28 6.49 -2.49
C ALA A 92 3.52 7.96 -2.11
N ALA A 93 3.15 8.34 -0.88
CA ALA A 93 3.39 9.68 -0.37
C ALA A 93 4.90 9.98 -0.23
N LYS A 94 5.69 9.04 0.32
CA LYS A 94 7.15 9.16 0.42
C LYS A 94 7.80 9.22 -0.96
N GLY A 95 7.41 8.34 -1.88
CA GLY A 95 7.93 8.33 -3.25
C GLY A 95 7.61 9.63 -4.01
N ALA A 96 6.40 10.16 -3.85
CA ALA A 96 6.04 11.46 -4.39
C ALA A 96 6.90 12.60 -3.81
N GLN A 97 7.23 12.54 -2.52
CA GLN A 97 8.11 13.52 -1.87
C GLN A 97 9.54 13.41 -2.41
N SER A 98 10.12 12.21 -2.47
CA SER A 98 11.45 11.98 -3.05
C SER A 98 11.54 12.45 -4.51
N PHE A 99 10.48 12.26 -5.31
CA PHE A 99 10.42 12.79 -6.67
C PHE A 99 10.47 14.33 -6.70
N LYS A 100 9.71 15.00 -5.84
CA LYS A 100 9.75 16.48 -5.72
C LYS A 100 11.13 17.00 -5.33
N GLU A 101 11.86 16.23 -4.53
CA GLU A 101 13.24 16.54 -4.12
C GLU A 101 14.29 16.16 -5.19
N GLY A 102 13.86 15.67 -6.35
CA GLY A 102 14.73 15.27 -7.46
C GLY A 102 15.43 13.93 -7.27
N ARG A 103 15.15 13.20 -6.18
CA ARG A 103 15.69 11.85 -5.90
C ARG A 103 14.91 10.80 -6.69
N ASN A 104 15.03 10.84 -8.02
CA ASN A 104 14.25 10.03 -8.95
C ASN A 104 14.40 8.52 -8.73
N THR A 105 15.60 8.02 -8.43
CA THR A 105 15.83 6.59 -8.20
C THR A 105 15.10 6.10 -6.94
N GLU A 106 15.27 6.81 -5.83
CA GLU A 106 14.57 6.50 -4.58
C GLU A 106 13.05 6.59 -4.74
N ALA A 107 12.57 7.60 -5.46
CA ALA A 107 11.16 7.73 -5.78
C ALA A 107 10.63 6.49 -6.51
N ILE A 108 11.34 6.01 -7.55
CA ILE A 108 10.94 4.82 -8.30
C ILE A 108 10.86 3.60 -7.40
N ASP A 109 11.83 3.39 -6.52
CA ASP A 109 11.86 2.23 -5.63
C ASP A 109 10.70 2.26 -4.63
N LEU A 110 10.45 3.40 -3.99
CA LEU A 110 9.32 3.58 -3.06
C LEU A 110 7.97 3.40 -3.75
N LEU A 111 7.83 3.90 -4.98
CA LEU A 111 6.58 3.81 -5.74
C LEU A 111 6.33 2.38 -6.24
N ARG A 112 7.38 1.61 -6.55
CA ARG A 112 7.24 0.18 -6.85
C ARG A 112 6.81 -0.62 -5.63
N GLN A 113 7.45 -0.39 -4.48
CA GLN A 113 7.05 -1.03 -3.22
C GLN A 113 5.59 -0.70 -2.88
N SER A 114 5.14 0.54 -3.12
CA SER A 114 3.72 0.89 -2.98
C SER A 114 2.82 0.00 -3.84
N LEU A 115 3.17 -0.19 -5.11
CA LEU A 115 2.39 -1.01 -6.05
C LEU A 115 2.45 -2.51 -5.74
N ASP A 116 3.50 -2.99 -5.06
CA ASP A 116 3.58 -4.38 -4.57
C ASP A 116 2.54 -4.64 -3.47
N HIS A 117 2.11 -3.60 -2.75
CA HIS A 117 1.06 -3.69 -1.72
C HIS A 117 -0.34 -3.38 -2.24
N ASP A 118 -0.46 -2.44 -3.18
CA ASP A 118 -1.71 -2.09 -3.85
C ASP A 118 -1.47 -1.65 -5.30
N GLU A 119 -1.74 -2.56 -6.24
CA GLU A 119 -1.68 -2.30 -7.68
C GLU A 119 -2.72 -1.27 -8.16
N GLY A 120 -3.74 -0.98 -7.35
CA GLY A 120 -4.77 0.01 -7.60
C GLY A 120 -4.39 1.44 -7.18
N GLN A 121 -3.18 1.64 -6.63
CA GLN A 121 -2.79 2.94 -6.10
C GLN A 121 -2.47 3.95 -7.22
N ALA A 122 -3.48 4.70 -7.67
CA ALA A 122 -3.39 5.67 -8.77
C ALA A 122 -2.25 6.68 -8.61
N ARG A 123 -2.10 7.25 -7.40
CA ARG A 123 -1.01 8.19 -7.08
C ARG A 123 0.38 7.57 -7.30
N ALA A 124 0.57 6.30 -6.94
CA ALA A 124 1.85 5.63 -7.11
C ALA A 124 2.20 5.49 -8.59
N HIS A 125 1.23 5.03 -9.40
CA HIS A 125 1.37 4.99 -10.85
C HIS A 125 1.66 6.37 -11.46
N TYR A 126 0.97 7.42 -11.01
CA TYR A 126 1.19 8.77 -11.53
C TYR A 126 2.63 9.25 -11.31
N PHE A 127 3.12 9.22 -10.07
CA PHE A 127 4.48 9.68 -9.76
C PHE A 127 5.55 8.75 -10.35
N LEU A 128 5.28 7.44 -10.46
CA LEU A 128 6.21 6.50 -11.08
C LEU A 128 6.33 6.80 -12.58
N GLY A 129 5.22 7.13 -13.22
CA GLY A 129 5.18 7.56 -14.61
C GLY A 129 6.03 8.81 -14.86
N LEU A 130 5.88 9.82 -14.01
CA LEU A 130 6.68 11.04 -14.07
C LEU A 130 8.17 10.77 -13.81
N ALA A 131 8.51 9.99 -12.79
CA ALA A 131 9.89 9.67 -12.46
C ALA A 131 10.59 8.89 -13.58
N LEU A 132 9.92 7.88 -14.15
CA LEU A 132 10.45 7.13 -15.29
C LEU A 132 10.62 7.98 -16.55
N SER A 133 9.76 8.99 -16.76
CA SER A 133 9.90 9.91 -17.90
C SER A 133 11.18 10.76 -17.86
N LYS A 134 11.76 10.95 -16.67
CA LYS A 134 13.03 11.68 -16.48
C LYS A 134 14.26 10.82 -16.80
N LEU A 135 14.11 9.51 -16.88
CA LEU A 135 15.22 8.59 -17.14
C LEU A 135 15.34 8.28 -18.65
N VAL A 136 16.57 8.32 -19.15
CA VAL A 136 16.87 8.00 -20.55
C VAL A 136 16.41 6.57 -20.86
N GLY A 137 15.64 6.41 -21.94
CA GLY A 137 15.13 5.11 -22.38
C GLY A 137 13.90 4.58 -21.63
N LYS A 138 13.44 5.23 -20.56
CA LYS A 138 12.28 4.80 -19.76
C LYS A 138 10.99 5.59 -20.00
N GLY A 139 11.00 6.55 -20.92
CA GLY A 139 9.84 7.38 -21.24
C GLY A 139 8.58 6.58 -21.61
N ARG A 140 8.72 5.51 -22.42
CA ARG A 140 7.57 4.66 -22.79
C ARG A 140 6.97 3.92 -21.59
N ASP A 141 7.80 3.42 -20.69
CA ASP A 141 7.35 2.79 -19.44
C ASP A 141 6.60 3.81 -18.58
N GLY A 142 7.14 5.03 -18.47
CA GLY A 142 6.52 6.12 -17.73
C GLY A 142 5.12 6.46 -18.23
N LEU A 143 4.94 6.58 -19.55
CA LEU A 143 3.64 6.88 -20.16
C LEU A 143 2.58 5.82 -19.89
N ARG A 144 2.94 4.53 -19.80
CA ARG A 144 1.98 3.48 -19.44
C ARG A 144 1.47 3.64 -18.01
N HIS A 145 2.36 3.99 -17.08
CA HIS A 145 1.96 4.23 -15.69
C HIS A 145 1.06 5.47 -15.56
N LEU A 146 1.34 6.54 -16.31
CA LEU A 146 0.45 7.70 -16.35
C LEU A 146 -0.95 7.34 -16.90
N GLU A 147 -1.02 6.54 -17.97
CA GLU A 147 -2.28 6.05 -18.51
C GLU A 147 -3.05 5.22 -17.47
N ARG A 148 -2.36 4.31 -16.77
CA ARG A 148 -2.97 3.51 -15.70
C ARG A 148 -3.52 4.37 -14.56
N ALA A 149 -2.79 5.41 -14.16
CA ALA A 149 -3.25 6.34 -13.13
C ALA A 149 -4.59 7.01 -13.50
N THR A 150 -4.72 7.45 -14.76
CA THR A 150 -5.98 8.06 -15.25
C THR A 150 -7.14 7.09 -15.42
N GLN A 151 -6.87 5.79 -15.56
CA GLN A 151 -7.90 4.75 -15.58
C GLN A 151 -8.42 4.42 -14.17
N LEU A 152 -7.54 4.51 -13.16
CA LEU A 152 -7.89 4.26 -11.76
C LEU A 152 -8.67 5.42 -11.15
N GLU A 153 -8.38 6.67 -11.55
CA GLU A 153 -9.12 7.87 -11.15
C GLU A 153 -9.71 8.59 -12.38
N PRO A 154 -10.79 8.07 -12.99
CA PRO A 154 -11.35 8.61 -14.23
C PRO A 154 -11.92 10.03 -14.10
N ASP A 155 -12.33 10.43 -12.89
CA ASP A 155 -12.93 11.74 -12.64
C ASP A 155 -11.90 12.80 -12.21
N ASN A 156 -10.62 12.43 -12.09
CA ASN A 156 -9.55 13.36 -11.74
C ASN A 156 -9.08 14.16 -12.97
N SER A 157 -9.81 15.23 -13.27
CA SER A 157 -9.54 16.14 -14.40
C SER A 157 -8.12 16.71 -14.37
N THR A 158 -7.58 17.00 -13.17
CA THR A 158 -6.22 17.53 -13.01
C THR A 158 -5.18 16.49 -13.42
N MET A 159 -5.28 15.26 -12.90
CA MET A 159 -4.35 14.18 -13.26
C MET A 159 -4.41 13.86 -14.75
N LYS A 160 -5.61 13.83 -15.34
CA LYS A 160 -5.80 13.63 -16.78
C LYS A 160 -5.15 14.74 -17.61
N ALA A 161 -5.29 16.01 -17.21
CA ALA A 161 -4.68 17.14 -17.91
C ALA A 161 -3.13 17.08 -17.88
N GLU A 162 -2.55 16.69 -16.75
CA GLU A 162 -1.09 16.49 -16.63
C GLU A 162 -0.60 15.33 -17.50
N THR A 163 -1.34 14.21 -17.53
CA THR A 163 -1.03 13.07 -18.39
C THR A 163 -1.16 13.41 -19.88
N ALA A 164 -2.17 14.21 -20.25
CA ALA A 164 -2.33 14.72 -21.62
C ALA A 164 -1.12 15.57 -22.04
N ALA A 165 -0.63 16.45 -21.16
CA ALA A 165 0.59 17.22 -21.40
C ALA A 165 1.83 16.33 -21.57
N ALA A 166 1.96 15.28 -20.75
CA ALA A 166 3.04 14.30 -20.88
C ALA A 166 3.01 13.55 -22.22
N PHE A 167 1.82 13.15 -22.69
CA PHE A 167 1.65 12.55 -24.02
C PHE A 167 2.03 13.53 -25.14
N LEU A 168 1.63 14.79 -25.03
CA LEU A 168 1.95 15.81 -26.02
C LEU A 168 3.47 16.02 -26.13
N ASN A 169 4.15 16.14 -24.99
CA ASN A 169 5.61 16.28 -24.92
C ASN A 169 6.34 15.06 -25.49
N ALA A 170 5.75 13.87 -25.39
CA ALA A 170 6.26 12.65 -26.00
C ALA A 170 5.89 12.50 -27.50
N GLY A 171 5.23 13.49 -28.10
CA GLY A 171 4.79 13.48 -29.50
C GLY A 171 3.54 12.63 -29.77
N MET A 172 2.89 12.10 -28.73
CA MET A 172 1.68 11.28 -28.85
C MET A 172 0.42 12.15 -28.96
N LYS A 173 0.35 12.98 -30.01
CA LYS A 173 -0.71 13.98 -30.20
C LYS A 173 -2.13 13.41 -30.09
N SER A 174 -2.44 12.29 -30.75
CA SER A 174 -3.78 11.70 -30.71
C SER A 174 -4.21 11.27 -29.30
N ARG A 175 -3.27 10.77 -28.48
CA ARG A 175 -3.57 10.40 -27.08
C ARG A 175 -3.76 11.64 -26.21
N ALA A 176 -2.92 12.66 -26.41
CA ALA A 176 -3.04 13.94 -25.73
C ALA A 176 -4.37 14.63 -26.03
N GLU A 177 -4.79 14.68 -27.30
CA GLU A 177 -6.06 15.27 -27.73
C GLU A 177 -7.27 14.56 -27.12
N ARG A 178 -7.25 13.21 -27.11
CA ARG A 178 -8.31 12.40 -26.48
C ARG A 178 -8.45 12.73 -24.99
N LEU A 179 -7.36 12.65 -24.22
CA LEU A 179 -7.42 12.93 -22.79
C LEU A 179 -7.80 14.39 -22.51
N ALA A 180 -7.29 15.36 -23.27
CA ALA A 180 -7.64 16.77 -23.10
C ALA A 180 -9.14 17.02 -23.39
N SER A 181 -9.70 16.34 -24.40
CA SER A 181 -11.14 16.42 -24.69
C SER A 181 -11.99 15.82 -23.55
N GLU A 182 -11.57 14.68 -22.97
CA GLU A 182 -12.22 14.12 -21.78
C GLU A 182 -12.16 15.08 -20.58
N VAL A 183 -11.02 15.75 -20.38
CA VAL A 183 -10.87 16.76 -19.32
C VAL A 183 -11.87 17.90 -19.51
N LEU A 184 -12.03 18.43 -20.72
CA LEU A 184 -12.99 19.51 -20.99
C LEU A 184 -14.44 19.05 -20.85
N GLY A 185 -14.72 17.75 -20.99
CA GLY A 185 -16.02 17.17 -20.64
C GLY A 185 -16.30 17.15 -19.14
N LEU A 186 -15.27 16.96 -18.31
CA LEU A 186 -15.38 16.96 -16.84
C LEU A 186 -15.30 18.37 -16.23
N ASP A 187 -14.41 19.20 -16.76
CA ASP A 187 -14.12 20.58 -16.35
C ASP A 187 -13.88 21.44 -17.60
N PRO A 188 -14.94 22.09 -18.12
CA PRO A 188 -14.83 22.97 -19.28
C PRO A 188 -13.92 24.18 -19.09
N THR A 189 -13.57 24.53 -17.84
CA THR A 189 -12.72 25.69 -17.51
C THR A 189 -11.24 25.34 -17.40
N ASN A 190 -10.87 24.08 -17.64
CA ASN A 190 -9.51 23.60 -17.50
C ASN A 190 -8.56 24.20 -18.56
N ALA A 191 -7.88 25.29 -18.19
CA ALA A 191 -7.01 26.02 -19.11
C ALA A 191 -5.91 25.15 -19.74
N LYS A 192 -5.39 24.15 -19.01
CA LYS A 192 -4.35 23.25 -19.52
C LYS A 192 -4.88 22.37 -20.66
N ALA A 193 -6.08 21.80 -20.51
CA ALA A 193 -6.70 21.01 -21.56
C ALA A 193 -7.01 21.85 -22.80
N THR A 194 -7.53 23.06 -22.63
CA THR A 194 -7.76 24.01 -23.73
C THR A 194 -6.48 24.29 -24.51
N LEU A 195 -5.38 24.64 -23.82
CA LEU A 195 -4.09 24.91 -24.44
C LEU A 195 -3.53 23.70 -25.21
N ILE A 196 -3.73 22.48 -24.69
CA ILE A 196 -3.30 21.25 -25.37
C ILE A 196 -4.04 21.07 -26.70
N ILE A 197 -5.37 21.24 -26.69
CA ILE A 197 -6.19 21.14 -27.91
C ILE A 197 -5.77 22.19 -28.94
N GLU A 198 -5.64 23.45 -28.51
CA GLU A 198 -5.21 24.56 -29.38
C GLU A 198 -3.83 24.29 -29.99
N GLN A 199 -2.87 23.81 -29.19
CA GLN A 199 -1.52 23.50 -29.66
C GLN A 199 -1.51 22.35 -30.68
N ILE A 200 -2.38 21.36 -30.53
CA ILE A 200 -2.48 20.22 -31.46
C ILE A 200 -3.13 20.65 -32.78
N GLN A 201 -4.16 21.49 -32.71
CA GLN A 201 -4.94 21.95 -33.86
C GLN A 201 -4.32 23.15 -34.60
N ALA A 202 -3.35 23.83 -33.97
CA ALA A 202 -2.66 24.94 -34.61
C ALA A 202 -2.01 24.49 -35.94
N PRO A 203 -2.27 25.19 -37.06
CA PRO A 203 -1.69 24.84 -38.34
C PRO A 203 -0.17 24.95 -38.29
N ASP A 204 0.53 23.99 -38.88
CA ASP A 204 1.99 23.92 -38.87
C ASP A 204 2.59 25.18 -39.53
N ARG A 205 3.01 26.14 -38.70
CA ARG A 205 3.53 27.44 -39.16
C ARG A 205 4.88 27.31 -39.88
N ARG A 206 5.48 26.11 -39.95
CA ARG A 206 6.77 25.86 -40.61
C ARG A 206 6.68 25.73 -42.14
N GLY A 207 5.48 25.60 -42.71
CA GLY A 207 5.27 25.43 -44.17
C GLY A 207 5.09 26.72 -44.98
N ARG A 208 4.89 27.89 -44.37
CA ARG A 208 4.64 29.17 -45.09
C ARG A 208 5.88 30.06 -45.22
N ARG A 209 7.03 29.48 -45.53
CA ARG A 209 8.23 30.19 -46.05
C ARG A 209 8.70 29.51 -47.33
N GLY A 210 7.84 29.50 -48.33
CA GLY A 210 8.17 29.09 -49.69
C GLY A 210 7.26 29.85 -50.65
N SER A 211 7.86 30.54 -51.61
CA SER A 211 7.21 31.22 -52.74
C SER A 211 6.59 32.59 -52.46
N ALA A 212 7.44 33.59 -52.19
CA ALA A 212 7.28 34.89 -52.83
C ALA A 212 8.28 34.94 -53.99
N LYS A 213 7.79 34.62 -55.19
CA LYS A 213 8.41 35.07 -56.45
C LYS A 213 8.09 36.55 -56.59
N GLY A 214 9.10 37.34 -56.93
CA GLY A 214 9.02 38.74 -57.34
C GLY A 214 10.36 39.13 -57.90
#